data_AF-M4Q7N7-F1
#
_entry.id   AF-M4Q7N7-F1
#
_cell.length_a   1.000
_cell.length_b   1.000
_cell.length_c   1.000
_cell.angle_alpha   90.00
_cell.angle_beta   90.00
_cell.angle_gamma   90.00
#
_symmetry.space_group_name_H-M   'P 1'
#
loop_
_entity.id
_entity.type
_entity.pdbx_description
1 polymer ?
#
loop_
_entity_poly.entity_id
_entity_poly.type
_entity_poly.pdbx_seq_one_letter_code
_entity_poly.pdbx_strand_id
1 'polypeptide(L)'
;MFHLVSDIRKSLPTQITLWVVGFAMIIIGICLFLISGFSDAISIDTGNDKLLTIAVITAAISLIIIVVLCWVLVTHHLRPLRLLAETMQSIANGQMKETVKDSETQDEIGQLQTSFATMQRALASYLSEMEQKRSTLSRQNDELQAAYEQVRESDNIKTQFLNRMTGQMAQNIEAITSITDTICNHYHELSKAELMKMQVEMISYTDTVTLLLNKMLENSKEKNKV
;
A
#
# COMPACT_ATOMS: atom_id res chain seq x y z
N MET A 1 15.15 -23.20 -12.30
CA MET A 1 13.91 -22.48 -12.72
C MET A 1 13.98 -21.96 -14.16
N PHE A 2 15.13 -21.52 -14.67
CA PHE A 2 15.25 -20.96 -16.04
C PHE A 2 15.21 -22.01 -17.18
N HIS A 3 15.65 -23.25 -16.94
CA HIS A 3 15.67 -24.32 -17.96
C HIS A 3 14.28 -24.88 -18.33
N LEU A 4 13.33 -24.91 -17.38
CA LEU A 4 11.95 -25.38 -17.63
C LEU A 4 11.17 -24.42 -18.55
N VAL A 5 11.45 -23.12 -18.46
CA VAL A 5 10.76 -22.10 -19.26
C VAL A 5 11.21 -22.13 -20.73
N SER A 6 12.46 -22.53 -21.02
CA SER A 6 12.96 -22.58 -22.42
C SER A 6 12.46 -23.78 -23.21
N ASP A 7 12.31 -24.94 -22.56
CA ASP A 7 11.79 -26.15 -23.23
C ASP A 7 10.28 -26.02 -23.53
N ILE A 8 9.53 -25.33 -22.67
CA ILE A 8 8.10 -25.06 -22.87
C ILE A 8 7.87 -24.08 -24.05
N ARG A 9 8.72 -23.04 -24.20
CA ARG A 9 8.63 -22.07 -25.32
C ARG A 9 8.76 -22.74 -26.70
N LYS A 10 9.46 -23.87 -26.80
CA LYS A 10 9.59 -24.64 -28.05
C LYS A 10 8.38 -25.54 -28.34
N SER A 11 7.67 -26.01 -27.31
CA SER A 11 6.50 -26.90 -27.47
C SER A 11 5.16 -26.17 -27.71
N LEU A 12 5.09 -24.89 -27.33
CA LEU A 12 3.90 -24.03 -27.43
C LEU A 12 3.38 -23.81 -28.86
N PRO A 13 4.22 -23.42 -29.85
CA PRO A 13 3.75 -23.35 -31.23
C PRO A 13 3.37 -24.75 -31.72
N THR A 14 3.98 -25.83 -31.24
CA THR A 14 3.75 -27.16 -31.79
C THR A 14 2.36 -27.72 -31.47
N GLN A 15 1.75 -27.47 -30.30
CA GLN A 15 0.42 -28.04 -30.01
C GLN A 15 -0.72 -27.27 -30.66
N ILE A 16 -0.75 -25.94 -30.57
CA ILE A 16 -1.76 -25.14 -31.27
C ILE A 16 -1.61 -25.32 -32.79
N THR A 17 -0.38 -25.36 -33.30
CA THR A 17 -0.20 -25.71 -34.72
C THR A 17 -0.61 -27.14 -35.00
N LEU A 18 -0.42 -28.12 -34.11
CA LEU A 18 -0.90 -29.48 -34.32
C LEU A 18 -2.43 -29.54 -34.42
N TRP A 19 -3.15 -28.79 -33.59
CA TRP A 19 -4.61 -28.71 -33.65
C TRP A 19 -5.07 -27.92 -34.88
N VAL A 20 -4.48 -26.77 -35.17
CA VAL A 20 -4.82 -25.96 -36.35
C VAL A 20 -4.48 -26.71 -37.65
N VAL A 21 -3.34 -27.42 -37.70
CA VAL A 21 -2.95 -28.29 -38.81
C VAL A 21 -3.86 -29.50 -38.87
N GLY A 22 -4.24 -30.10 -37.75
CA GLY A 22 -5.21 -31.19 -37.68
C GLY A 22 -6.58 -30.77 -38.23
N PHE A 23 -7.07 -29.60 -37.85
CA PHE A 23 -8.31 -29.03 -38.37
C PHE A 23 -8.19 -28.62 -39.83
N ALA A 24 -7.07 -28.02 -40.24
CA ALA A 24 -6.79 -27.72 -41.65
C ALA A 24 -6.75 -29.00 -42.49
N MET A 25 -6.17 -30.08 -41.98
CA MET A 25 -6.13 -31.40 -42.63
C MET A 25 -7.53 -32.02 -42.72
N ILE A 26 -8.37 -31.85 -41.71
CA ILE A 26 -9.78 -32.28 -41.76
C ILE A 26 -10.54 -31.47 -42.83
N ILE A 27 -10.35 -30.15 -42.87
CA ILE A 27 -10.97 -29.27 -43.89
C ILE A 27 -10.47 -29.64 -45.29
N ILE A 28 -9.17 -29.82 -45.46
CA ILE A 28 -8.54 -30.24 -46.73
C ILE A 28 -9.05 -31.63 -47.13
N GLY A 29 -9.18 -32.56 -46.19
CA GLY A 29 -9.73 -33.90 -46.44
C GLY A 29 -11.20 -33.87 -46.86
N ILE A 30 -12.03 -33.05 -46.21
CA ILE A 30 -13.43 -32.82 -46.60
C ILE A 30 -13.50 -32.18 -47.99
N CYS A 31 -12.60 -31.23 -48.28
CA CYS A 31 -12.53 -30.57 -49.58
C CYS A 31 -12.12 -31.57 -50.69
N LEU A 32 -11.10 -32.41 -50.45
CA LEU A 32 -10.68 -33.46 -51.37
C LEU A 32 -11.77 -34.51 -51.60
N PHE A 33 -12.49 -34.92 -50.54
CA PHE A 33 -13.61 -35.84 -50.63
C PHE A 33 -14.80 -35.25 -51.41
N LEU A 34 -15.09 -33.95 -51.20
CA LEU A 34 -16.08 -33.21 -51.98
C LEU A 34 -15.70 -33.15 -53.47
N ILE A 35 -14.43 -32.90 -53.77
CA ILE A 35 -13.91 -32.81 -55.14
C ILE A 35 -13.93 -34.18 -55.84
N SER A 36 -13.55 -35.26 -55.16
CA SER A 36 -13.61 -36.62 -55.74
C SER A 36 -15.05 -37.06 -55.98
N GLY A 37 -15.95 -36.83 -55.01
CA GLY A 37 -17.37 -37.13 -55.16
C GLY A 37 -18.02 -36.33 -56.30
N PHE A 38 -17.59 -35.09 -56.51
CA PHE A 38 -18.04 -34.26 -57.64
C PHE A 38 -17.46 -34.72 -58.99
N SER A 39 -16.21 -35.20 -59.02
CA SER A 39 -15.57 -35.76 -60.22
C SER A 39 -16.23 -37.06 -60.67
N ASP A 40 -16.56 -37.95 -59.73
CA ASP A 40 -17.27 -39.21 -60.02
C ASP A 40 -18.71 -38.95 -60.48
N ALA A 41 -19.35 -37.92 -59.93
CA ALA A 41 -20.67 -37.44 -60.34
C ALA A 41 -20.71 -36.92 -61.80
N ILE A 42 -19.66 -36.22 -62.26
CA ILE A 42 -19.56 -35.71 -63.64
C ILE A 42 -19.34 -36.82 -64.68
N SER A 43 -18.76 -37.96 -64.26
CA SER A 43 -18.38 -39.05 -65.16
C SER A 43 -19.53 -40.02 -65.47
N ILE A 44 -20.68 -39.90 -64.78
CA ILE A 44 -21.84 -40.76 -64.93
C ILE A 44 -22.94 -39.99 -65.68
N ASP A 45 -23.08 -40.26 -66.99
CA ASP A 45 -24.20 -39.84 -67.83
C ASP A 45 -25.49 -40.58 -67.40
N THR A 46 -26.10 -40.18 -66.28
CA THR A 46 -27.42 -40.71 -65.89
C THR A 46 -28.16 -39.75 -64.96
N GLY A 47 -29.20 -39.10 -65.48
CA GLY A 47 -30.31 -38.50 -64.71
C GLY A 47 -29.93 -37.39 -63.72
N ASN A 48 -30.16 -36.15 -64.13
CA ASN A 48 -29.86 -34.87 -63.45
C ASN A 48 -30.16 -34.81 -61.92
N ASP A 49 -31.07 -35.64 -61.40
CA ASP A 49 -31.55 -35.60 -60.02
C ASP A 49 -30.63 -36.30 -58.99
N LYS A 50 -29.89 -37.34 -59.41
CA LYS A 50 -29.02 -38.09 -58.49
C LYS A 50 -27.75 -37.32 -58.13
N LEU A 51 -27.20 -36.57 -59.09
CA LEU A 51 -26.00 -35.75 -58.88
C LEU A 51 -26.28 -34.59 -57.93
N LEU A 52 -27.44 -33.94 -58.09
CA LEU A 52 -27.89 -32.88 -57.17
C LEU A 52 -28.05 -33.38 -55.73
N THR A 53 -28.61 -34.58 -55.55
CA THR A 53 -28.84 -35.14 -54.21
C THR A 53 -27.52 -35.41 -53.46
N ILE A 54 -26.53 -35.99 -54.14
CA ILE A 54 -25.21 -36.28 -53.53
C ILE A 54 -24.46 -34.98 -53.19
N ALA A 55 -24.49 -33.98 -54.09
CA ALA A 55 -23.87 -32.68 -53.83
C ALA A 55 -24.50 -31.98 -52.61
N VAL A 56 -25.82 -32.02 -52.48
CA VAL A 56 -26.55 -31.42 -51.35
C VAL A 56 -26.23 -32.11 -50.03
N ILE A 57 -26.20 -33.45 -49.99
CA ILE A 57 -25.87 -34.20 -48.76
C ILE A 57 -24.44 -33.88 -48.31
N THR A 58 -23.49 -33.83 -49.24
CA THR A 58 -22.09 -33.59 -48.89
C THR A 58 -21.86 -32.15 -48.42
N ALA A 59 -22.55 -31.17 -49.03
CA ALA A 59 -22.57 -29.78 -48.55
C ALA A 59 -23.22 -29.63 -47.17
N ALA A 60 -24.27 -30.40 -46.89
CA ALA A 60 -24.91 -30.40 -45.58
C ALA A 60 -23.98 -30.98 -44.49
N ILE A 61 -23.26 -32.06 -44.79
CA ILE A 61 -22.30 -32.67 -43.84
C ILE A 61 -21.14 -31.73 -43.55
N SER A 62 -20.56 -31.08 -44.57
CA SER A 62 -19.47 -30.12 -44.37
C SER A 62 -19.92 -28.92 -43.52
N LEU A 63 -21.14 -28.42 -43.75
CA LEU A 63 -21.74 -27.37 -42.93
C LEU A 63 -21.90 -27.81 -41.47
N ILE A 64 -22.41 -29.02 -41.22
CA ILE A 64 -22.57 -29.56 -39.86
C ILE A 64 -21.21 -29.65 -39.14
N ILE A 65 -20.17 -30.13 -39.83
CA ILE A 65 -18.82 -30.23 -39.25
C ILE A 65 -18.28 -28.84 -38.88
N ILE A 66 -18.46 -27.83 -39.75
CA ILE A 66 -18.04 -26.45 -39.46
C ILE A 66 -18.77 -25.91 -38.22
N VAL A 67 -20.09 -26.14 -38.12
CA VAL A 67 -20.89 -25.69 -36.97
C VAL A 67 -20.42 -26.35 -35.67
N VAL A 68 -20.20 -27.67 -35.69
CA VAL A 68 -19.68 -28.41 -34.52
C VAL A 68 -18.29 -27.90 -34.14
N LEU A 69 -17.43 -27.66 -35.12
CA LEU A 69 -16.08 -27.15 -34.88
C LEU A 69 -16.10 -25.75 -34.23
N CYS A 70 -16.89 -24.83 -34.77
CA CYS A 70 -17.08 -23.50 -34.18
C CYS A 70 -17.62 -23.59 -32.75
N TRP A 71 -18.56 -24.50 -32.51
CA TRP A 71 -19.13 -24.68 -31.18
C TRP A 71 -18.10 -25.19 -30.15
N VAL A 72 -17.26 -26.16 -30.54
CA VAL A 72 -16.17 -26.68 -29.69
C VAL A 72 -15.15 -25.60 -29.38
N LEU A 73 -14.70 -24.83 -30.39
CA LEU A 73 -13.72 -23.77 -30.19
C LEU A 73 -14.22 -22.69 -29.21
N VAL A 74 -15.47 -22.25 -29.37
CA VAL A 74 -16.08 -21.23 -28.50
C VAL A 74 -16.24 -21.72 -27.07
N THR A 75 -16.72 -22.94 -26.89
CA THR A 75 -17.03 -23.46 -25.54
C THR A 75 -15.79 -23.90 -24.78
N HIS A 76 -14.80 -24.47 -25.45
CA HIS A 76 -13.62 -25.03 -24.79
C HIS A 76 -12.53 -23.97 -24.53
N HIS A 77 -12.28 -23.05 -25.46
CA HIS A 77 -11.16 -22.11 -25.35
C HIS A 77 -11.55 -20.68 -24.94
N LEU A 78 -12.71 -20.16 -25.37
CA LEU A 78 -13.10 -18.77 -25.09
C LEU A 78 -13.84 -18.58 -23.75
N ARG A 79 -14.57 -19.60 -23.28
CA ARG A 79 -15.30 -19.55 -22.01
C ARG A 79 -14.42 -19.29 -20.77
N PRO A 80 -13.28 -19.98 -20.57
CA PRO A 80 -12.43 -19.74 -19.40
C PRO A 80 -11.81 -18.32 -19.38
N LEU A 81 -11.50 -17.75 -20.55
CA LEU A 81 -10.98 -16.39 -20.66
C LEU A 81 -11.98 -15.34 -20.16
N ARG A 82 -13.26 -15.51 -20.48
CA ARG A 82 -14.30 -14.58 -20.03
C ARG A 82 -14.46 -14.59 -18.51
N LEU A 83 -14.47 -15.78 -17.90
CA LEU A 83 -14.58 -15.93 -16.45
C LEU A 83 -13.35 -15.35 -15.72
N LEU A 84 -12.16 -15.55 -16.29
CA LEU A 84 -10.93 -14.96 -15.77
C LEU A 84 -10.94 -13.43 -15.86
N ALA A 85 -11.44 -12.87 -16.98
CA ALA A 85 -11.59 -11.42 -17.14
C ALA A 85 -12.58 -10.82 -16.14
N GLU A 86 -13.72 -11.47 -15.90
CA GLU A 86 -14.72 -11.05 -14.91
C GLU A 86 -14.14 -11.08 -13.48
N THR A 87 -13.37 -12.11 -13.15
CA THR A 87 -12.67 -12.22 -11.85
C THR A 87 -11.63 -11.12 -11.70
N MET A 88 -10.86 -10.84 -12.75
CA MET A 88 -9.86 -9.78 -12.75
C MET A 88 -10.46 -8.39 -12.62
N GLN A 89 -11.61 -8.14 -13.24
CA GLN A 89 -12.34 -6.88 -13.05
C GLN A 89 -12.80 -6.70 -11.61
N SER A 90 -13.23 -7.78 -10.96
CA SER A 90 -13.61 -7.76 -9.54
C SER A 90 -12.41 -7.45 -8.63
N ILE A 91 -11.26 -8.08 -8.88
CA ILE A 91 -10.00 -7.79 -8.17
C ILE A 91 -9.57 -6.33 -8.37
N ALA A 92 -9.68 -5.81 -9.60
CA ALA A 92 -9.38 -4.41 -9.92
C ALA A 92 -10.30 -3.42 -9.18
N ASN A 93 -11.55 -3.81 -8.93
CA ASN A 93 -12.50 -3.05 -8.12
C ASN A 93 -12.28 -3.24 -6.60
N GLY A 94 -11.20 -3.90 -6.18
CA GLY A 94 -10.87 -4.15 -4.78
C GLY A 94 -11.64 -5.32 -4.14
N GLN A 95 -12.42 -6.06 -4.91
CA GLN A 95 -13.20 -7.21 -4.43
C GLN A 95 -12.36 -8.49 -4.57
N MET A 96 -11.61 -8.84 -3.53
CA MET A 96 -10.76 -10.05 -3.51
C MET A 96 -11.45 -11.28 -2.91
N LYS A 97 -12.79 -11.31 -2.86
CA LYS A 97 -13.54 -12.45 -2.30
C LYS A 97 -13.39 -13.73 -3.13
N GLU A 98 -13.26 -13.60 -4.44
CA GLU A 98 -13.11 -14.74 -5.34
C GLU A 98 -11.63 -14.96 -5.66
N THR A 99 -11.14 -16.17 -5.36
CA THR A 99 -9.76 -16.57 -5.68
C THR A 99 -9.71 -17.14 -7.08
N VAL A 100 -8.76 -16.66 -7.89
CA VAL A 100 -8.41 -17.33 -9.15
C VAL A 100 -7.84 -18.69 -8.76
N LYS A 101 -8.59 -19.77 -9.02
CA LYS A 101 -8.11 -21.14 -8.79
C LYS A 101 -6.87 -21.38 -9.65
N ASP A 102 -5.95 -22.21 -9.18
CA ASP A 102 -4.86 -22.68 -10.04
C ASP A 102 -5.46 -23.50 -11.19
N SER A 103 -4.87 -23.40 -12.38
CA SER A 103 -5.37 -24.15 -13.52
C SER A 103 -5.00 -25.62 -13.41
N GLU A 104 -5.95 -26.49 -13.78
CA GLU A 104 -5.70 -27.92 -13.98
C GLU A 104 -5.14 -28.21 -15.38
N THR A 105 -5.21 -27.23 -16.30
CA THR A 105 -4.69 -27.34 -17.66
C THR A 105 -3.26 -26.83 -17.76
N GLN A 106 -2.42 -27.54 -18.52
CA GLN A 106 -1.03 -27.15 -18.80
C GLN A 106 -0.87 -26.30 -20.08
N ASP A 107 -1.98 -25.81 -20.61
CA ASP A 107 -2.02 -24.96 -21.80
C ASP A 107 -1.70 -23.49 -21.48
N GLU A 108 -1.67 -22.65 -22.51
CA GLU A 108 -1.37 -21.22 -22.40
C GLU A 108 -2.38 -20.50 -21.50
N ILE A 109 -3.65 -20.94 -21.54
CA ILE A 109 -4.72 -20.41 -20.70
C ILE A 109 -4.46 -20.76 -19.24
N GLY A 110 -4.04 -21.99 -18.96
CA GLY A 110 -3.69 -22.41 -17.61
C GLY A 110 -2.48 -21.68 -17.04
N GLN A 111 -1.47 -21.39 -17.86
CA GLN A 111 -0.34 -20.54 -17.47
C GLN A 111 -0.76 -19.11 -17.17
N LEU A 112 -1.68 -18.55 -17.97
CA LEU A 112 -2.23 -17.22 -17.74
C LEU A 112 -3.02 -17.17 -16.43
N GLN A 113 -3.87 -18.17 -16.18
CA GLN A 113 -4.62 -18.31 -14.93
C GLN A 113 -3.69 -18.41 -13.72
N THR A 114 -2.63 -19.21 -13.80
CA THR A 114 -1.60 -19.33 -12.73
C THR A 114 -0.86 -18.02 -12.47
N SER A 115 -0.56 -17.28 -13.53
CA SER A 115 0.10 -15.97 -13.43
C SER A 115 -0.82 -14.95 -12.72
N PHE A 116 -2.11 -14.94 -13.06
CA PHE A 116 -3.09 -14.09 -12.38
C PHE A 116 -3.33 -14.50 -10.92
N ALA A 117 -3.40 -15.79 -10.62
CA ALA A 117 -3.49 -16.28 -9.24
C ALA A 117 -2.28 -15.84 -8.40
N THR A 118 -1.08 -15.90 -8.98
CA THR A 118 0.14 -15.41 -8.33
C THR A 118 0.10 -13.90 -8.11
N MET A 119 -0.36 -13.13 -9.09
CA MET A 119 -0.53 -11.68 -8.96
C MET A 119 -1.55 -11.32 -7.86
N GLN A 120 -2.68 -12.05 -7.80
CA GLN A 120 -3.69 -11.86 -6.74
C GLN A 120 -3.09 -12.10 -5.35
N ARG A 121 -2.33 -13.18 -5.16
CA ARG A 121 -1.65 -13.48 -3.90
C ARG A 121 -0.63 -12.41 -3.52
N ALA A 122 0.16 -11.94 -4.48
CA ALA A 122 1.13 -10.87 -4.25
C ALA A 122 0.45 -9.56 -3.84
N LEU A 123 -0.67 -9.20 -4.50
CA LEU A 123 -1.44 -8.00 -4.17
C LEU A 123 -2.05 -8.09 -2.76
N ALA A 124 -2.58 -9.25 -2.38
CA ALA A 124 -3.12 -9.48 -1.04
C ALA A 124 -2.04 -9.34 0.05
N SER A 125 -0.85 -9.91 -0.20
CA SER A 125 0.31 -9.75 0.70
C SER A 125 0.71 -8.28 0.84
N TYR A 126 0.79 -7.56 -0.30
CA TYR A 126 1.16 -6.15 -0.31
C TYR A 126 0.16 -5.28 0.47
N LEU A 127 -1.14 -5.55 0.34
CA LEU A 127 -2.18 -4.85 1.11
C LEU A 127 -2.04 -5.11 2.61
N SER A 128 -1.82 -6.37 3.01
CA SER A 128 -1.61 -6.72 4.41
C SER A 128 -0.36 -6.05 4.99
N GLU A 129 0.74 -6.01 4.25
CA GLU A 129 1.96 -5.31 4.66
C GLU A 129 1.73 -3.80 4.77
N MET A 130 0.95 -3.21 3.85
CA MET A 130 0.62 -1.80 3.89
C MET A 130 -0.23 -1.45 5.11
N GLU A 131 -1.21 -2.29 5.46
CA GLU A 131 -2.01 -2.14 6.69
C GLU A 131 -1.15 -2.22 7.95
N GLN A 132 -0.23 -3.19 8.01
CA GLN A 132 0.70 -3.31 9.13
C GLN A 132 1.61 -2.08 9.27
N LYS A 133 2.12 -1.56 8.14
CA LYS A 133 2.93 -0.33 8.13
C LYS A 133 2.10 0.88 8.58
N ARG A 134 0.85 1.01 8.13
CA ARG A 134 -0.07 2.08 8.58
C ARG A 134 -0.33 2.00 10.08
N SER A 135 -0.60 0.80 10.61
CA SER A 135 -0.79 0.60 12.05
C SER A 135 0.46 0.97 12.85
N THR A 136 1.63 0.56 12.37
CA THR A 136 2.92 0.90 13.00
C THR A 136 3.18 2.40 12.99
N LEU A 137 2.95 3.06 11.86
CA LEU A 137 3.09 4.52 11.73
C LEU A 137 2.11 5.26 12.64
N SER A 138 0.86 4.80 12.76
CA SER A 138 -0.12 5.37 13.69
C SER A 138 0.39 5.31 15.13
N ARG A 139 0.87 4.14 15.57
CA ARG A 139 1.43 3.98 16.92
C ARG A 139 2.64 4.87 17.16
N GLN A 140 3.54 4.96 16.19
CA GLN A 140 4.71 5.85 16.30
C GLN A 140 4.31 7.32 16.37
N ASN A 141 3.26 7.73 15.64
CA ASN A 141 2.74 9.08 15.70
C ASN A 141 2.12 9.38 17.08
N ASP A 142 1.39 8.43 17.66
CA ASP A 142 0.82 8.56 19.00
C ASP A 142 1.92 8.66 20.07
N GLU A 143 2.94 7.81 19.99
CA GLU A 143 4.13 7.86 20.88
C GLU A 143 4.88 9.18 20.74
N LEU A 144 5.07 9.67 19.51
CA LEU A 144 5.73 10.94 19.23
C LEU A 144 4.91 12.12 19.77
N GLN A 145 3.59 12.10 19.61
CA GLN A 145 2.70 13.13 20.13
C GLN A 145 2.75 13.17 21.66
N ALA A 146 2.73 12.01 22.33
CA ALA A 146 2.87 11.93 23.78
C ALA A 146 4.23 12.49 24.25
N ALA A 147 5.32 12.15 23.55
CA ALA A 147 6.64 12.69 23.85
C ALA A 147 6.70 14.23 23.66
N TYR A 148 6.11 14.75 22.58
CA TYR A 148 6.00 16.20 22.36
C TYR A 148 5.23 16.91 23.47
N GLU A 149 4.12 16.32 23.93
CA GLU A 149 3.32 16.90 25.01
C GLU A 149 4.08 16.93 26.34
N GLN A 150 4.85 15.87 26.64
CA GLN A 150 5.72 15.84 27.81
C GLN A 150 6.83 16.90 27.75
N VAL A 151 7.48 17.06 26.60
CA VAL A 151 8.50 18.12 26.41
C VAL A 151 7.87 19.50 26.56
N ARG A 152 6.71 19.72 25.95
CA ARG A 152 5.98 20.99 26.03
C ARG A 152 5.59 21.32 27.47
N GLU A 153 5.13 20.34 28.24
CA GLU A 153 4.78 20.55 29.64
C GLU A 153 6.00 20.88 30.49
N SER A 154 7.13 20.18 30.27
CA SER A 154 8.41 20.49 30.91
C SER A 154 8.88 21.92 30.61
N ASP A 155 8.79 22.35 29.35
CA ASP A 155 9.11 23.72 28.93
C ASP A 155 8.18 24.77 29.56
N ASN A 156 6.89 24.44 29.72
CA ASN A 156 5.93 25.32 30.40
C ASN A 156 6.26 25.46 31.89
N ILE A 157 6.51 24.34 32.59
CA ILE A 157 6.94 24.33 34.00
C ILE A 157 8.23 25.13 34.16
N LYS A 158 9.18 24.98 33.23
CA LYS A 158 10.44 25.73 33.25
C LYS A 158 10.23 27.22 33.08
N THR A 159 9.41 27.62 32.12
CA THR A 159 9.03 29.03 31.91
C THR A 159 8.37 29.62 33.15
N GLN A 160 7.42 28.91 33.75
CA GLN A 160 6.74 29.35 34.97
C GLN A 160 7.70 29.47 36.16
N PHE A 161 8.61 28.50 36.32
CA PHE A 161 9.66 28.55 37.34
C PHE A 161 10.52 29.79 37.17
N LEU A 162 11.07 30.03 35.97
CA LEU A 162 11.92 31.19 35.70
C LEU A 162 11.19 32.51 35.97
N ASN A 163 9.97 32.66 35.44
CA ASN A 163 9.16 33.86 35.66
C ASN A 163 8.90 34.11 37.16
N ARG A 164 8.59 33.06 37.93
CA ARG A 164 8.34 33.18 39.36
C ARG A 164 9.59 33.55 40.14
N MET A 165 10.73 32.92 39.85
CA MET A 165 11.99 33.24 40.50
C MET A 165 12.40 34.68 40.17
N THR A 166 12.41 35.08 38.89
CA THR A 166 12.75 36.44 38.47
C THR A 166 11.82 37.48 39.09
N GLY A 167 10.50 37.23 39.14
CA GLY A 167 9.54 38.12 39.79
C GLY A 167 9.83 38.31 41.29
N GLN A 168 10.09 37.22 42.02
CA GLN A 168 10.47 37.31 43.44
C GLN A 168 11.79 38.05 43.64
N MET A 169 12.78 37.83 42.77
CA MET A 169 14.06 38.55 42.86
C MET A 169 13.86 40.05 42.64
N ALA A 170 13.07 40.45 41.65
CA ALA A 170 12.74 41.84 41.41
C ALA A 170 12.06 42.49 42.63
N GLN A 171 11.10 41.82 43.26
CA GLN A 171 10.45 42.29 44.49
C GLN A 171 11.44 42.46 45.65
N ASN A 172 12.37 41.51 45.85
CA ASN A 172 13.39 41.63 46.90
C ASN A 172 14.37 42.78 46.61
N ILE A 173 14.75 42.99 45.35
CA ILE A 173 15.60 44.12 44.93
C ILE A 173 14.87 45.45 45.15
N GLU A 174 13.57 45.52 44.85
CA GLU A 174 12.74 46.70 45.10
C GLU A 174 12.68 47.03 46.60
N ALA A 175 12.50 46.03 47.45
CA ALA A 175 12.55 46.20 48.91
C ALA A 175 13.92 46.69 49.41
N ILE A 176 15.02 46.12 48.90
CA ILE A 176 16.39 46.57 49.21
C ILE A 176 16.60 48.04 48.80
N THR A 177 16.13 48.41 47.61
CA THR A 177 16.23 49.78 47.10
C THR A 177 15.44 50.74 47.98
N SER A 178 14.20 50.39 48.34
CA SER A 178 13.35 51.17 49.24
C SER A 178 13.97 51.37 50.63
N ILE A 179 14.56 50.32 51.21
CA ILE A 179 15.32 50.41 52.47
C ILE A 179 16.51 51.35 52.31
N THR A 180 17.27 51.21 51.22
CA THR A 180 18.45 52.04 50.94
C THR A 180 18.06 53.51 50.79
N ASP A 181 16.98 53.82 50.08
CA ASP A 181 16.45 55.17 49.92
C ASP A 181 15.97 55.75 51.25
N THR A 182 15.31 54.94 52.08
CA THR A 182 14.85 55.36 53.41
C THR A 182 16.04 55.71 54.30
N ILE A 183 17.07 54.86 54.33
CA ILE A 183 18.30 55.13 55.07
C ILE A 183 18.99 56.40 54.56
N CYS A 184 19.11 56.57 53.24
CA CYS A 184 19.82 57.71 52.65
C CYS A 184 19.12 59.05 52.93
N ASN A 185 17.79 59.09 52.81
CA ASN A 185 17.02 60.33 52.91
C ASN A 185 16.58 60.69 54.33
N HIS A 186 16.36 59.69 55.20
CA HIS A 186 15.82 59.88 56.55
C HIS A 186 16.83 59.47 57.64
N TYR A 187 18.12 59.34 57.31
CA TYR A 187 19.18 58.88 58.22
C TYR A 187 19.15 59.54 59.61
N HIS A 188 18.99 60.87 59.65
CA HIS A 188 19.04 61.67 60.87
C HIS A 188 17.80 61.48 61.78
N GLU A 189 16.71 60.94 61.24
CA GLU A 189 15.45 60.73 61.95
C GLU A 189 15.31 59.29 62.48
N LEU A 190 16.19 58.39 62.04
CA LEU A 190 16.15 56.97 62.40
C LEU A 190 16.94 56.71 63.68
N SER A 191 16.35 55.96 64.60
CA SER A 191 17.05 55.45 65.77
C SER A 191 18.06 54.37 65.37
N LYS A 192 19.08 54.17 66.21
CA LYS A 192 20.06 53.08 66.04
C LYS A 192 19.39 51.70 65.94
N ALA A 193 18.27 51.49 66.64
CA ALA A 193 17.52 50.24 66.60
C ALA A 193 16.81 50.04 65.25
N GLU A 194 16.23 51.09 64.65
CA GLU A 194 15.59 51.03 63.34
C GLU A 194 16.59 50.78 62.22
N LEU A 195 17.75 51.45 62.26
CA LEU A 195 18.85 51.20 61.32
C LEU A 195 19.34 49.75 61.39
N MET A 196 19.51 49.22 62.60
CA MET A 196 19.96 47.83 62.79
C MET A 196 18.90 46.83 62.28
N LYS A 197 17.61 47.13 62.47
CA LYS A 197 16.52 46.31 61.94
C LYS A 197 16.50 46.31 60.40
N MET A 198 16.55 47.49 59.78
CA MET A 198 16.57 47.63 58.31
C MET A 198 17.80 46.95 57.68
N GLN A 199 18.96 47.05 58.33
CA GLN A 199 20.18 46.36 57.89
C GLN A 199 20.01 44.83 57.89
N VAL A 200 19.41 44.26 58.94
CA VAL A 200 19.13 42.82 59.01
C VAL A 200 18.14 42.40 57.92
N GLU A 201 17.07 43.17 57.68
CA GLU A 201 16.10 42.90 56.60
C GLU A 201 16.77 42.95 55.21
N MET A 202 17.62 43.95 54.95
CA MET A 202 18.36 44.09 53.70
C MET A 202 19.33 42.93 53.44
N ILE A 203 20.05 42.47 54.47
CA ILE A 203 20.91 41.28 54.38
C ILE A 203 20.05 40.06 54.06
N SER A 204 18.90 39.88 54.73
CA SER A 204 17.99 38.76 54.48
C SER A 204 17.44 38.73 53.05
N TYR A 205 17.07 39.88 52.48
CA TYR A 205 16.66 39.97 51.08
C TYR A 205 17.81 39.68 50.12
N THR A 206 19.02 40.13 50.43
CA THR A 206 20.23 39.87 49.63
C THR A 206 20.58 38.38 49.60
N ASP A 207 20.47 37.70 50.75
CA ASP A 207 20.65 36.25 50.86
C ASP A 207 19.60 35.51 50.04
N THR A 208 18.34 35.97 50.10
CA THR A 208 17.23 35.40 49.33
C THR A 208 17.45 35.54 47.82
N VAL A 209 17.84 36.72 47.34
CA VAL A 209 18.19 36.96 45.92
C VAL A 209 19.32 36.03 45.48
N THR A 210 20.37 35.91 46.28
CA THR A 210 21.52 35.04 45.99
C THR A 210 21.12 33.57 45.90
N LEU A 211 20.27 33.11 46.81
CA LEU A 211 19.72 31.75 46.80
C LEU A 211 18.89 31.49 45.53
N LEU A 212 18.01 32.40 45.15
CA LEU A 212 17.18 32.27 43.95
C LEU A 212 18.03 32.27 42.67
N LEU A 213 19.08 33.10 42.61
CA LEU A 213 20.04 33.12 41.50
C LEU A 213 20.77 31.78 41.36
N ASN A 214 21.26 31.23 42.47
CA ASN A 214 21.91 29.93 42.48
C ASN A 214 20.95 28.83 42.02
N LYS A 215 19.68 28.89 42.44
CA LYS A 215 18.66 27.92 42.01
C LYS A 215 18.36 27.99 40.51
N MET A 216 18.41 29.19 39.90
CA MET A 216 18.31 29.33 38.44
C MET A 216 19.54 28.81 37.71
N LEU A 217 20.73 29.05 38.26
CA LEU A 217 22.00 28.55 37.70
C LEU A 217 22.12 27.02 37.80
N GLU A 218 21.57 26.43 38.85
CA GLU A 218 21.53 24.97 39.00
C GLU A 218 20.61 24.33 37.96
N ASN A 219 19.39 24.87 37.79
CA ASN A 219 18.44 24.43 36.77
C ASN A 219 18.96 24.67 35.32
N SER A 220 19.84 25.65 35.09
CA SER A 220 20.45 25.85 33.77
C SER A 220 21.56 24.83 33.46
N LYS A 221 22.26 24.31 34.48
CA LYS A 221 23.36 23.34 34.33
C LYS A 221 22.89 21.91 34.08
N GLU A 222 21.73 21.50 34.59
CA GLU A 222 21.18 20.14 34.35
C GLU A 222 20.97 19.82 32.86
N LYS A 223 20.82 20.83 31.99
CA LYS A 223 20.60 20.64 30.55
C LYS A 223 21.86 20.23 29.75
N ASN A 224 23.06 20.33 30.33
CA ASN A 224 24.32 20.07 29.61
C ASN A 224 24.81 18.61 29.71
N LYS A 225 24.00 17.70 30.27
CA LYS A 225 24.35 16.27 30.47
C LYS A 225 23.55 15.28 29.60
N VAL A 226 22.69 15.77 28.71
CA VAL A 226 21.92 14.95 27.76
C VAL A 226 22.31 15.36 26.35
#